data_AF-A0A0F7U529-F1
#
_entry.id   AF-A0A0F7U529-F1
#
_cell.length_a   1.000
_cell.length_b   1.000
_cell.length_c   1.000
_cell.angle_alpha   90.00
_cell.angle_beta   90.00
_cell.angle_gamma   90.00
#
_symmetry.space_group_name_H-M   'P 1'
#
loop_
_entity.id
_entity.type
_entity.pdbx_description
1 polymer ?
#
loop_
_entity_poly.entity_id
_entity_poly.type
_entity_poly.pdbx_seq_one_letter_code
_entity_poly.pdbx_strand_id
1 'polypeptide(L)'
;MHEPQDSDTNQAISKIRTWLPRSFFERNPCLLPSRSPFPVIEDPVGFYHVGTSLSFHSSSYSLLQPNLSIDQHRRHLIMHNLRDLLLSSSPQGTPYLTPSEAFRMDQEDTRQCIARGEFKEIRSAAFSNRTWIITSRYCELGDGVDSLEEYIHSIWYMYYQLGRNISHETPDHEGLVLDIVRIQGIGPLTRPVRGNYGVDIARTAEGVLWNELPFLATDMTSFWNSDFPTMSGTHRLNFATFLAKLASTRVAKDRLCQIALILFRNLFEERQGLRSGEESDDEDPKRSMHQLEVFHLLPAAVAWLRHTGHNLILLSEVYWNDCPCIISKGGEMFIESELGQRSPTGFSPWRYMYWLQRLHEIQEEAKEANEKLLEEYATDAIDYMLNTLVQRNSEILRAYRNGGDALHQNKHLLCLNRLLESEATENEDFKDDSKDGVK
;
A
#
# COMPACT_ATOMS: atom_id res chain seq x y z
N MET A 1 -4.31 -28.22 50.35
CA MET A 1 -3.89 -29.41 49.59
C MET A 1 -5.11 -29.97 48.87
N HIS A 2 -5.27 -29.58 47.61
CA HIS A 2 -5.97 -30.30 46.55
C HIS A 2 -5.74 -29.50 45.26
N GLU A 3 -4.86 -30.02 44.39
CA GLU A 3 -4.68 -29.53 43.02
C GLU A 3 -5.86 -29.99 42.13
N PRO A 4 -6.32 -29.17 41.18
CA PRO A 4 -7.30 -29.57 40.18
C PRO A 4 -6.62 -30.16 38.93
N GLN A 5 -7.28 -31.16 38.34
CA GLN A 5 -6.84 -31.91 37.15
C GLN A 5 -7.07 -31.11 35.85
N ASP A 6 -6.04 -31.06 34.99
CA ASP A 6 -6.10 -30.66 33.59
C ASP A 6 -6.89 -31.67 32.75
N SER A 7 -8.18 -31.41 32.48
CA SER A 7 -8.98 -32.17 31.50
C SER A 7 -9.41 -31.37 30.27
N ASP A 8 -9.20 -30.04 30.25
CA ASP A 8 -9.79 -29.17 29.21
C ASP A 8 -8.87 -28.88 28.02
N THR A 9 -7.55 -29.05 28.16
CA THR A 9 -6.56 -28.81 27.09
C THR A 9 -6.55 -29.90 26.02
N ASN A 10 -6.87 -31.15 26.38
CA ASN A 10 -6.90 -32.26 25.43
C ASN A 10 -8.17 -32.29 24.54
N GLN A 11 -9.25 -31.60 24.95
CA GLN A 11 -10.49 -31.53 24.18
C GLN A 11 -10.45 -30.44 23.09
N ALA A 12 -9.58 -29.43 23.24
CA ALA A 12 -9.35 -28.40 22.21
C ALA A 12 -8.52 -28.94 21.02
N ILE A 13 -7.51 -29.78 21.29
CA ILE A 13 -6.63 -30.35 20.26
C ILE A 13 -7.37 -31.40 19.40
N SER A 14 -8.37 -32.09 19.95
CA SER A 14 -9.18 -33.07 19.20
C SER A 14 -10.19 -32.43 18.24
N LYS A 15 -10.61 -31.17 18.44
CA LYS A 15 -11.60 -30.48 17.61
C LYS A 15 -11.01 -29.78 16.38
N ILE A 16 -9.69 -29.56 16.35
CA ILE A 16 -9.00 -28.98 15.18
C ILE A 16 -8.75 -30.04 14.08
N ARG A 17 -8.72 -31.33 14.44
CA ARG A 17 -8.54 -32.45 13.48
C ARG A 17 -9.74 -32.75 12.58
N THR A 18 -10.90 -32.14 12.81
CA THR A 18 -12.14 -32.43 12.06
C THR A 18 -12.43 -31.46 10.91
N TRP A 19 -11.55 -30.49 10.63
CA TRP A 19 -11.79 -29.43 9.63
C TRP A 19 -10.97 -29.53 8.33
N LEU A 20 -10.27 -30.63 8.09
CA LEU A 20 -9.49 -30.83 6.85
C LEU A 20 -9.81 -32.18 6.18
N PRO A 21 -10.06 -32.22 4.85
CA PRO A 21 -10.19 -33.48 4.12
C PRO A 21 -8.91 -34.32 4.23
N ARG A 22 -9.06 -35.63 4.47
CA ARG A 22 -7.94 -36.60 4.55
C ARG A 22 -7.01 -36.58 3.33
N SER A 23 -7.48 -36.16 2.17
CA SER A 23 -6.71 -36.11 0.91
C SER A 23 -5.56 -35.11 0.92
N PHE A 24 -5.52 -34.16 1.87
CA PHE A 24 -4.43 -33.18 1.99
C PHE A 24 -3.21 -33.75 2.75
N PHE A 25 -3.41 -34.66 3.70
CA PHE A 25 -2.32 -35.27 4.48
C PHE A 25 -1.59 -36.38 3.72
N GLU A 26 -2.23 -37.02 2.74
CA GLU A 26 -1.63 -38.12 1.99
C GLU A 26 -0.54 -37.69 0.98
N ARG A 27 -0.37 -36.38 0.72
CA ARG A 27 0.65 -35.87 -0.23
C ARG A 27 1.92 -35.30 0.41
N ASN A 28 2.03 -35.24 1.75
CA ASN A 28 3.19 -34.67 2.45
C ASN A 28 3.61 -35.54 3.65
N PRO A 29 4.47 -36.56 3.47
CA PRO A 29 4.75 -37.57 4.49
C PRO A 29 5.70 -37.14 5.63
N CYS A 30 6.12 -35.87 5.70
CA CYS A 30 7.11 -35.42 6.70
C CYS A 30 6.52 -34.91 8.03
N LEU A 31 5.25 -35.18 8.34
CA LEU A 31 4.58 -34.63 9.52
C LEU A 31 4.03 -35.71 10.45
N LEU A 32 4.89 -36.30 11.29
CA LEU A 32 4.48 -36.94 12.54
C LEU A 32 5.53 -36.66 13.64
N PRO A 33 5.20 -35.99 14.75
CA PRO A 33 6.10 -35.86 15.89
C PRO A 33 6.04 -37.10 16.80
N SER A 34 7.21 -37.62 17.14
CA SER A 34 7.42 -38.63 18.18
C SER A 34 7.27 -38.00 19.58
N ARG A 35 6.62 -38.72 20.50
CA ARG A 35 6.43 -38.33 21.91
C ARG A 35 7.67 -38.67 22.76
N SER A 36 8.04 -37.79 23.69
CA SER A 36 8.43 -38.05 25.12
C SER A 36 9.35 -36.93 25.69
N PRO A 37 9.66 -36.85 27.01
CA PRO A 37 9.06 -35.89 27.94
C PRO A 37 10.06 -34.90 28.59
N PHE A 38 9.53 -33.78 29.11
CA PHE A 38 10.26 -32.76 29.88
C PHE A 38 10.60 -33.19 31.31
N PRO A 39 11.67 -32.63 31.92
CA PRO A 39 11.75 -32.42 33.35
C PRO A 39 11.64 -30.92 33.73
N VAL A 40 10.94 -30.72 34.85
CA VAL A 40 10.70 -29.48 35.61
C VAL A 40 11.93 -29.13 36.45
N ILE A 41 12.39 -27.87 36.45
CA ILE A 41 13.16 -27.25 37.57
C ILE A 41 12.85 -25.73 37.66
N GLU A 42 12.81 -25.27 38.91
CA GLU A 42 12.26 -24.05 39.52
C GLU A 42 13.06 -22.74 39.33
N ASP A 43 12.37 -21.60 39.52
CA ASP A 43 12.90 -20.22 39.62
C ASP A 43 13.78 -19.98 40.88
N PRO A 44 14.57 -18.88 40.93
CA PRO A 44 14.05 -17.70 41.64
C PRO A 44 14.44 -16.31 41.05
N VAL A 45 13.44 -15.42 41.12
CA VAL A 45 13.41 -13.97 41.46
C VAL A 45 14.74 -13.17 41.53
N GLY A 46 14.77 -12.03 40.83
CA GLY A 46 15.66 -10.90 41.12
C GLY A 46 15.27 -9.61 40.37
N PHE A 47 14.65 -8.66 41.08
CA PHE A 47 14.37 -7.28 40.64
C PHE A 47 15.64 -6.42 40.63
N TYR A 48 15.86 -5.60 39.58
CA TYR A 48 16.54 -4.30 39.70
C TYR A 48 16.00 -3.29 38.66
N HIS A 49 15.47 -2.18 39.18
CA HIS A 49 15.21 -0.92 38.48
C HIS A 49 16.52 -0.12 38.36
N VAL A 50 16.84 0.42 37.18
CA VAL A 50 17.50 1.73 37.02
C VAL A 50 17.03 2.34 35.69
N GLY A 51 16.45 3.53 35.75
CA GLY A 51 16.16 4.36 34.58
C GLY A 51 17.23 5.43 34.40
N THR A 52 17.36 5.93 33.17
CA THR A 52 17.76 7.32 32.93
C THR A 52 17.30 7.80 31.55
N SER A 53 16.60 8.92 31.60
CA SER A 53 16.21 9.81 30.50
C SER A 53 17.42 10.56 29.97
N LEU A 54 17.47 10.83 28.66
CA LEU A 54 18.25 11.93 28.09
C LEU A 54 17.49 12.57 26.91
N SER A 55 17.28 13.87 27.06
CA SER A 55 16.51 14.79 26.24
C SER A 55 17.29 15.33 25.03
N PHE A 56 16.56 15.59 23.95
CA PHE A 56 16.98 16.30 22.74
C PHE A 56 17.26 17.80 22.97
N HIS A 57 18.23 18.35 22.25
CA HIS A 57 18.30 19.78 21.93
C HIS A 57 18.53 19.96 20.42
N SER A 58 17.59 20.68 19.80
CA SER A 58 17.60 21.18 18.42
C SER A 58 18.35 22.51 18.39
N SER A 59 19.10 22.78 17.32
CA SER A 59 19.51 24.16 17.02
C SER A 59 19.52 24.42 15.52
N SER A 60 18.80 25.49 15.18
CA SER A 60 18.44 25.99 13.86
C SER A 60 19.58 26.83 13.27
N TYR A 61 19.77 26.78 11.95
CA TYR A 61 20.38 27.90 11.21
C TYR A 61 19.76 28.04 9.82
N SER A 62 19.37 29.28 9.51
CA SER A 62 18.82 29.74 8.24
C SER A 62 19.68 30.85 7.62
N LEU A 63 19.80 30.79 6.29
CA LEU A 63 20.07 31.84 5.29
C LEU A 63 21.51 32.32 5.04
N LEU A 64 22.06 32.00 3.84
CA LEU A 64 22.26 32.92 2.71
C LEU A 64 22.98 32.21 1.52
N GLN A 65 22.42 32.36 0.30
CA GLN A 65 22.94 31.88 -1.00
C GLN A 65 23.94 32.90 -1.64
N PRO A 66 24.82 32.57 -2.63
CA PRO A 66 24.43 32.34 -4.05
C PRO A 66 25.32 31.42 -4.93
N ASN A 67 24.80 31.12 -6.14
CA ASN A 67 25.46 30.54 -7.33
C ASN A 67 25.86 29.05 -7.31
N LEU A 68 24.92 28.16 -7.64
CA LEU A 68 25.19 26.72 -7.72
C LEU A 68 24.38 25.98 -8.81
N SER A 69 24.17 26.56 -9.99
CA SER A 69 23.28 25.96 -11.02
C SER A 69 23.79 24.62 -11.59
N ILE A 70 25.08 24.48 -11.88
CA ILE A 70 25.64 23.24 -12.47
C ILE A 70 25.96 22.19 -11.38
N ASP A 71 26.38 22.65 -10.21
CA ASP A 71 26.79 21.78 -9.11
C ASP A 71 25.58 21.27 -8.31
N GLN A 72 24.44 21.98 -8.32
CA GLN A 72 23.15 21.44 -7.85
C GLN A 72 22.63 20.34 -8.76
N HIS A 73 22.72 20.49 -10.09
CA HIS A 73 22.23 19.46 -11.01
C HIS A 73 23.05 18.16 -10.88
N ARG A 74 24.37 18.29 -10.72
CA ARG A 74 25.27 17.14 -10.48
C ARG A 74 25.04 16.50 -9.11
N ARG A 75 24.83 17.29 -8.05
CA ARG A 75 24.48 16.78 -6.72
C ARG A 75 23.10 16.14 -6.69
N HIS A 76 22.13 16.69 -7.41
CA HIS A 76 20.78 16.12 -7.53
C HIS A 76 20.83 14.77 -8.26
N LEU A 77 21.57 14.67 -9.37
CA LEU A 77 21.77 13.41 -10.09
C LEU A 77 22.52 12.36 -9.25
N ILE A 78 23.55 12.75 -8.49
CA ILE A 78 24.29 11.84 -7.59
C ILE A 78 23.42 11.39 -6.41
N MET A 79 22.64 12.29 -5.81
CA MET A 79 21.72 11.96 -4.72
C MET A 79 20.56 11.07 -5.18
N HIS A 80 20.04 11.27 -6.39
CA HIS A 80 19.04 10.38 -7.01
C HIS A 80 19.63 8.98 -7.23
N ASN A 81 20.82 8.88 -7.81
CA ASN A 81 21.47 7.59 -8.03
C ASN A 81 21.78 6.83 -6.72
N LEU A 82 22.18 7.52 -5.64
CA LEU A 82 22.41 6.89 -4.34
C LEU A 82 21.11 6.49 -3.64
N ARG A 83 20.06 7.31 -3.75
CA ARG A 83 18.72 6.98 -3.25
C ARG A 83 18.15 5.78 -3.98
N ASP A 84 18.31 5.73 -5.30
CA ASP A 84 17.90 4.58 -6.09
C ASP A 84 18.65 3.33 -5.69
N LEU A 85 19.94 3.40 -5.36
CA LEU A 85 20.67 2.24 -4.83
C LEU A 85 20.19 1.78 -3.44
N LEU A 86 19.54 2.64 -2.66
CA LEU A 86 19.00 2.34 -1.33
C LEU A 86 17.53 1.90 -1.36
N LEU A 87 16.75 2.40 -2.34
CA LEU A 87 15.33 2.11 -2.51
C LEU A 87 15.05 1.06 -3.61
N SER A 88 15.99 0.86 -4.54
CA SER A 88 16.02 -0.36 -5.33
C SER A 88 16.41 -1.50 -4.41
N SER A 89 15.69 -2.60 -4.54
CA SER A 89 16.02 -3.88 -3.90
C SER A 89 17.51 -4.16 -4.06
N SER A 90 18.24 -4.13 -2.93
CA SER A 90 19.55 -4.72 -2.58
C SER A 90 20.62 -4.84 -3.69
N PRO A 91 21.93 -4.62 -3.42
CA PRO A 91 22.97 -4.86 -4.42
C PRO A 91 22.82 -6.27 -5.00
N GLN A 92 22.76 -6.39 -6.33
CA GLN A 92 22.61 -7.65 -7.06
C GLN A 92 23.58 -8.73 -6.55
N GLY A 93 23.14 -9.48 -5.55
CA GLY A 93 23.75 -10.71 -5.10
C GLY A 93 23.15 -11.82 -5.94
N THR A 94 23.84 -12.17 -7.03
CA THR A 94 23.53 -13.33 -7.91
C THR A 94 22.20 -13.20 -8.68
N PRO A 95 22.20 -13.34 -10.02
CA PRO A 95 20.97 -13.19 -10.79
C PRO A 95 19.99 -14.32 -10.45
N TYR A 96 18.74 -13.95 -10.18
CA TYR A 96 17.53 -14.78 -10.18
C TYR A 96 17.80 -16.28 -10.06
N LEU A 97 17.72 -16.81 -8.83
CA LEU A 97 17.34 -18.21 -8.69
C LEU A 97 16.00 -18.35 -9.43
N THR A 98 15.98 -19.14 -10.50
CA THR A 98 14.75 -19.58 -11.14
C THR A 98 13.78 -19.96 -10.03
N PRO A 99 12.54 -19.43 -10.01
CA PRO A 99 11.60 -19.76 -8.95
C PRO A 99 11.53 -21.27 -8.81
N SER A 100 11.68 -21.77 -7.59
CA SER A 100 11.66 -23.21 -7.31
C SER A 100 10.45 -23.84 -8.00
N GLU A 101 10.64 -25.05 -8.54
CA GLU A 101 9.55 -25.79 -9.19
C GLU A 101 8.33 -25.92 -8.26
N ALA A 102 8.59 -26.07 -6.95
CA ALA A 102 7.56 -26.08 -5.91
C ALA A 102 6.76 -24.76 -5.84
N PHE A 103 7.43 -23.61 -5.94
CA PHE A 103 6.76 -22.29 -5.94
C PHE A 103 5.90 -22.10 -7.19
N ARG A 104 6.39 -22.52 -8.36
CA ARG A 104 5.62 -22.45 -9.61
C ARG A 104 4.38 -23.35 -9.56
N MET A 105 4.52 -24.55 -9.00
CA MET A 105 3.40 -25.45 -8.77
C MET A 105 2.36 -24.84 -7.82
N ASP A 106 2.81 -24.22 -6.72
CA ASP A 106 1.90 -23.57 -5.76
C ASP A 106 1.11 -22.40 -6.39
N GLN A 107 1.77 -21.60 -7.23
CA GLN A 107 1.09 -20.55 -7.98
C GLN A 107 0.03 -21.10 -8.95
N GLU A 108 0.35 -22.20 -9.63
CA GLU A 108 -0.56 -22.85 -10.57
C GLU A 108 -1.75 -23.48 -9.85
N ASP A 109 -1.50 -24.20 -8.75
CA ASP A 109 -2.54 -24.75 -7.88
C ASP A 109 -3.49 -23.64 -7.41
N THR A 110 -2.95 -22.49 -6.99
CA THR A 110 -3.74 -21.32 -6.61
C THR A 110 -4.62 -20.84 -7.77
N ARG A 111 -4.09 -20.69 -8.99
CA ARG A 111 -4.89 -20.29 -10.17
C ARG A 111 -6.01 -21.30 -10.46
N GLN A 112 -5.73 -22.59 -10.34
CA GLN A 112 -6.74 -23.62 -10.58
C GLN A 112 -7.85 -23.60 -9.54
N CYS A 113 -7.53 -23.39 -8.27
CA CYS A 113 -8.54 -23.22 -7.22
C CYS A 113 -9.42 -21.98 -7.46
N ILE A 114 -8.81 -20.87 -7.86
CA ILE A 114 -9.53 -19.64 -8.25
C ILE A 114 -10.47 -19.89 -9.42
N ALA A 115 -10.02 -20.59 -10.46
CA ALA A 115 -10.85 -20.95 -11.62
C ALA A 115 -12.03 -21.86 -11.24
N ARG A 116 -11.90 -22.64 -10.15
CA ARG A 116 -12.99 -23.45 -9.57
C ARG A 116 -13.90 -22.68 -8.60
N GLY A 117 -13.59 -21.42 -8.29
CA GLY A 117 -14.35 -20.60 -7.34
C GLY A 117 -14.07 -20.93 -5.87
N GLU A 118 -12.96 -21.59 -5.55
CA GLU A 118 -12.57 -22.03 -4.20
C GLU A 118 -11.93 -20.87 -3.38
N PHE A 119 -12.59 -19.70 -3.39
CA PHE A 119 -12.05 -18.47 -2.78
C PHE A 119 -11.86 -18.58 -1.26
N LYS A 120 -12.78 -19.27 -0.57
CA LYS A 120 -12.74 -19.41 0.89
C LYS A 120 -11.60 -20.33 1.32
N GLU A 121 -11.36 -21.38 0.57
CA GLU A 121 -10.28 -22.34 0.77
C GLU A 121 -8.93 -21.65 0.59
N ILE A 122 -8.77 -20.85 -0.47
CA ILE A 122 -7.54 -20.11 -0.73
C ILE A 122 -7.31 -19.03 0.32
N ARG A 123 -8.35 -18.28 0.71
CA ARG A 123 -8.26 -17.31 1.80
C ARG A 123 -7.85 -17.98 3.12
N SER A 124 -8.45 -19.11 3.45
CA SER A 124 -8.08 -19.90 4.64
C SER A 124 -6.66 -20.45 4.55
N ALA A 125 -6.22 -20.88 3.37
CA ALA A 125 -4.86 -21.35 3.15
C ALA A 125 -3.84 -20.22 3.34
N ALA A 126 -4.09 -19.03 2.78
CA ALA A 126 -3.25 -17.86 2.93
C ALA A 126 -3.18 -17.41 4.40
N PHE A 127 -4.33 -17.15 5.03
CA PHE A 127 -4.37 -16.59 6.38
C PHE A 127 -3.95 -17.60 7.46
N SER A 128 -4.49 -18.82 7.44
CA SER A 128 -4.26 -19.78 8.53
C SER A 128 -3.06 -20.67 8.26
N ASN A 129 -3.02 -21.35 7.12
CA ASN A 129 -2.03 -22.39 6.86
C ASN A 129 -0.64 -21.79 6.63
N ARG A 130 -0.49 -20.89 5.64
CA ARG A 130 0.81 -20.33 5.27
C ARG A 130 1.41 -19.46 6.38
N THR A 131 0.61 -18.60 7.01
CA THR A 131 1.06 -17.80 8.17
C THR A 131 1.52 -18.68 9.33
N TRP A 132 0.79 -19.77 9.63
CA TRP A 132 1.19 -20.72 10.67
C TRP A 132 2.46 -21.48 10.31
N ILE A 133 2.60 -21.96 9.06
CA ILE A 133 3.81 -22.64 8.60
C ILE A 133 5.03 -21.75 8.80
N ILE A 134 5.00 -20.51 8.32
CA ILE A 134 6.13 -19.59 8.45
C ILE A 134 6.46 -19.34 9.93
N THR A 135 5.42 -19.12 10.75
CA THR A 135 5.55 -18.88 12.20
C THR A 135 6.18 -20.07 12.92
N SER A 136 5.65 -21.28 12.73
CA SER A 136 6.17 -22.52 13.34
C SER A 136 7.58 -22.84 12.85
N ARG A 137 7.86 -22.73 11.55
CA ARG A 137 9.19 -23.01 11.01
C ARG A 137 10.27 -22.09 11.60
N TYR A 138 9.99 -20.79 11.70
CA TYR A 138 10.95 -19.87 12.30
C TYR A 138 11.10 -20.09 13.82
N CYS A 139 9.97 -20.12 14.55
CA CYS A 139 9.97 -20.12 16.02
C CYS A 139 10.32 -21.50 16.62
N GLU A 140 9.78 -22.59 16.05
CA GLU A 140 9.87 -23.94 16.63
C GLU A 140 11.00 -24.75 15.97
N LEU A 141 11.10 -24.74 14.64
CA LEU A 141 12.13 -25.52 13.92
C LEU A 141 13.48 -24.78 13.87
N GLY A 142 13.47 -23.45 13.98
CA GLY A 142 14.67 -22.63 13.96
C GLY A 142 15.19 -22.36 12.55
N ASP A 143 14.33 -22.40 11.54
CA ASP A 143 14.70 -22.12 10.15
C ASP A 143 15.19 -20.68 9.96
N GLY A 144 16.11 -20.47 9.02
CA GLY A 144 16.55 -19.14 8.61
C GLY A 144 15.47 -18.40 7.82
N VAL A 145 15.44 -17.07 7.91
CA VAL A 145 14.44 -16.24 7.21
C VAL A 145 14.51 -16.43 5.70
N ASP A 146 15.70 -16.60 5.13
CA ASP A 146 15.91 -16.85 3.69
C ASP A 146 15.15 -18.08 3.18
N SER A 147 15.01 -19.12 4.02
CA SER A 147 14.26 -20.32 3.65
C SER A 147 12.73 -20.15 3.66
N LEU A 148 12.24 -19.03 4.20
CA LEU A 148 10.82 -18.71 4.33
C LEU A 148 10.34 -17.76 3.24
N GLU A 149 11.25 -17.17 2.45
CA GLU A 149 10.95 -16.16 1.44
C GLU A 149 9.90 -16.64 0.42
N GLU A 150 10.06 -17.85 -0.13
CA GLU A 150 9.10 -18.43 -1.08
C GLU A 150 7.68 -18.57 -0.49
N TYR A 151 7.58 -18.87 0.82
CA TYR A 151 6.28 -18.96 1.49
C TYR A 151 5.65 -17.58 1.68
N ILE A 152 6.46 -16.53 1.89
CA ILE A 152 5.96 -15.15 2.04
C ILE A 152 5.40 -14.67 0.69
N HIS A 153 6.16 -14.85 -0.39
CA HIS A 153 5.67 -14.54 -1.75
C HIS A 153 4.42 -15.34 -2.11
N SER A 154 4.34 -16.60 -1.70
CA SER A 154 3.15 -17.45 -1.90
C SER A 154 1.90 -16.84 -1.24
N ILE A 155 2.01 -16.32 -0.01
CA ILE A 155 0.90 -15.62 0.67
C ILE A 155 0.45 -14.40 -0.13
N TRP A 156 1.38 -13.53 -0.54
CA TRP A 156 1.05 -12.32 -1.28
C TRP A 156 0.44 -12.62 -2.64
N TYR A 157 0.93 -13.67 -3.31
CA TYR A 157 0.33 -14.17 -4.54
C TYR A 157 -1.11 -14.67 -4.34
N MET A 158 -1.41 -15.39 -3.26
CA MET A 158 -2.77 -15.81 -2.95
C MET A 158 -3.70 -14.60 -2.71
N TYR A 159 -3.28 -13.60 -1.94
CA TYR A 159 -4.08 -12.38 -1.75
C TYR A 159 -4.24 -11.56 -3.02
N TYR A 160 -3.22 -11.52 -3.87
CA TYR A 160 -3.31 -10.90 -5.19
C TYR A 160 -4.41 -11.57 -6.04
N GLN A 161 -4.38 -12.91 -6.13
CA GLN A 161 -5.37 -13.66 -6.88
C GLN A 161 -6.78 -13.49 -6.31
N LEU A 162 -6.94 -13.51 -4.99
CA LEU A 162 -8.23 -13.22 -4.36
C LEU A 162 -8.69 -11.78 -4.63
N GLY A 163 -7.79 -10.80 -4.51
CA GLY A 163 -8.08 -9.38 -4.66
C GLY A 163 -8.56 -8.98 -6.05
N ARG A 164 -8.08 -9.66 -7.11
CA ARG A 164 -8.57 -9.41 -8.48
C ARG A 164 -9.87 -10.17 -8.83
N ASN A 165 -10.11 -11.34 -8.23
CA ASN A 165 -11.24 -12.21 -8.59
C ASN A 165 -12.48 -12.04 -7.71
N ILE A 166 -12.34 -11.61 -6.45
CA ILE A 166 -13.48 -11.32 -5.57
C ILE A 166 -14.03 -9.92 -5.89
N SER A 167 -15.34 -9.82 -6.09
CA SER A 167 -15.99 -8.53 -6.34
C SER A 167 -15.79 -7.56 -5.18
N HIS A 168 -15.35 -6.35 -5.50
CA HIS A 168 -15.10 -5.26 -4.54
C HIS A 168 -16.34 -4.78 -3.78
N GLU A 169 -17.54 -5.12 -4.27
CA GLU A 169 -18.84 -4.82 -3.65
C GLU A 169 -19.21 -5.79 -2.52
N THR A 170 -18.50 -6.91 -2.41
CA THR A 170 -18.80 -7.95 -1.42
C THR A 170 -18.03 -7.73 -0.11
N PRO A 171 -18.59 -8.11 1.05
CA PRO A 171 -17.87 -8.04 2.33
C PRO A 171 -16.67 -8.99 2.39
N ASP A 172 -16.64 -10.04 1.56
CA ASP A 172 -15.50 -10.96 1.46
C ASP A 172 -14.23 -10.24 1.00
N HIS A 173 -14.38 -9.19 0.19
CA HIS A 173 -13.28 -8.34 -0.27
C HIS A 173 -12.62 -7.55 0.88
N GLU A 174 -13.42 -7.00 1.80
CA GLU A 174 -12.91 -6.34 3.01
C GLU A 174 -12.26 -7.34 3.98
N GLY A 175 -12.75 -8.58 3.97
CA GLY A 175 -12.14 -9.68 4.69
C GLY A 175 -10.68 -9.90 4.34
N LEU A 176 -10.30 -9.74 3.05
CA LEU A 176 -8.91 -9.86 2.61
C LEU A 176 -8.00 -8.82 3.29
N VAL A 177 -8.48 -7.57 3.36
CA VAL A 177 -7.75 -6.46 3.99
C VAL A 177 -7.59 -6.72 5.48
N LEU A 178 -8.67 -7.14 6.15
CA LEU A 178 -8.65 -7.45 7.58
C LEU A 178 -7.67 -8.59 7.91
N ASP A 179 -7.57 -9.60 7.05
CA ASP A 179 -6.63 -10.71 7.26
C ASP A 179 -5.17 -10.22 7.22
N ILE A 180 -4.82 -9.35 6.26
CA ILE A 180 -3.46 -8.78 6.16
C ILE A 180 -3.16 -7.88 7.37
N VAL A 181 -4.11 -7.05 7.79
CA VAL A 181 -3.96 -6.23 9.01
C VAL A 181 -3.81 -7.11 10.26
N ARG A 182 -4.50 -8.24 10.33
CA ARG A 182 -4.35 -9.21 11.41
C ARG A 182 -3.00 -9.91 11.38
N ILE A 183 -2.48 -10.26 10.20
CA ILE A 183 -1.11 -10.76 10.04
C ILE A 183 -0.12 -9.71 10.56
N GLN A 184 -0.34 -8.42 10.26
CA GLN A 184 0.48 -7.35 10.82
C GLN A 184 0.40 -7.29 12.35
N GLY A 185 -0.81 -7.42 12.88
CA GLY A 185 -1.12 -7.43 14.31
C GLY A 185 -0.53 -8.60 15.10
N ILE A 186 0.00 -9.64 14.44
CA ILE A 186 0.80 -10.69 15.10
C ILE A 186 2.07 -10.07 15.72
N GLY A 187 2.58 -9.00 15.12
CA GLY A 187 3.80 -8.32 15.55
C GLY A 187 5.07 -9.07 15.15
N PRO A 188 6.25 -8.54 15.53
CA PRO A 188 7.54 -9.12 15.14
C PRO A 188 7.65 -10.60 15.49
N LEU A 189 7.98 -11.42 14.49
CA LEU A 189 8.24 -12.83 14.74
C LEU A 189 9.60 -12.99 15.45
N THR A 190 9.58 -13.64 16.62
CA THR A 190 10.76 -13.74 17.49
C THR A 190 11.01 -15.16 17.99
N ARG A 191 12.26 -15.47 18.32
CA ARG A 191 12.65 -16.74 18.96
C ARG A 191 13.82 -16.56 19.92
N PRO A 192 14.00 -17.46 20.89
CA PRO A 192 15.21 -17.48 21.72
C PRO A 192 16.45 -17.75 20.86
N VAL A 193 17.54 -17.01 21.11
CA VAL A 193 18.84 -17.29 20.49
C VAL A 193 19.39 -18.61 21.04
N ARG A 194 20.03 -19.43 20.19
CA ARG A 194 20.79 -20.61 20.64
C ARG A 194 22.08 -20.17 21.35
N GLY A 195 22.00 -19.77 22.63
CA GLY A 195 23.13 -19.28 23.42
C GLY A 195 22.73 -18.52 24.69
N ASN A 196 23.67 -17.80 25.31
CA ASN A 196 23.40 -16.99 26.50
C ASN A 196 22.65 -15.70 26.13
N TYR A 197 21.40 -15.61 26.61
CA TYR A 197 20.50 -14.44 26.67
C TYR A 197 20.35 -13.64 25.37
N GLY A 198 19.20 -13.79 24.71
CA GLY A 198 18.84 -12.92 23.59
C GLY A 198 17.58 -13.38 22.87
N VAL A 199 16.97 -12.45 22.13
CA VAL A 199 15.84 -12.70 21.24
C VAL A 199 16.30 -12.43 19.81
N ASP A 200 16.22 -13.45 18.97
CA ASP A 200 16.37 -13.32 17.53
C ASP A 200 15.04 -12.87 16.93
N ILE A 201 15.09 -11.93 15.98
CA ILE A 201 13.91 -11.35 15.32
C ILE A 201 14.02 -11.64 13.83
N ALA A 202 12.97 -12.21 13.26
CA ALA A 202 12.92 -12.53 11.83
C ALA A 202 12.96 -11.23 11.01
N ARG A 203 14.10 -10.95 10.39
CA ARG A 203 14.32 -9.80 9.52
C ARG A 203 14.73 -10.25 8.13
N THR A 204 14.09 -9.66 7.15
CA THR A 204 14.49 -9.70 5.74
C THR A 204 15.22 -8.39 5.40
N ALA A 205 15.75 -8.28 4.18
CA ALA A 205 16.24 -7.00 3.66
C ALA A 205 15.13 -5.93 3.55
N GLU A 206 13.87 -6.33 3.43
CA GLU A 206 12.73 -5.41 3.26
C GLU A 206 11.99 -5.08 4.56
N GLY A 207 12.33 -5.75 5.67
CA GLY A 207 11.74 -5.44 6.97
C GLY A 207 11.56 -6.64 7.90
N VAL A 208 10.99 -6.35 9.07
CA VAL A 208 10.65 -7.30 10.13
C VAL A 208 9.41 -8.10 9.75
N LEU A 209 9.53 -9.43 9.79
CA LEU A 209 8.45 -10.34 9.44
C LEU A 209 7.22 -10.13 10.34
N TRP A 210 6.04 -10.17 9.71
CA TRP A 210 4.72 -9.82 10.26
C TRP A 210 4.55 -8.35 10.62
N ASN A 211 5.46 -7.70 11.34
CA ASN A 211 5.27 -6.29 11.68
C ASN A 211 5.31 -5.33 10.47
N GLU A 212 6.25 -5.55 9.56
CA GLU A 212 6.48 -4.67 8.40
C GLU A 212 6.03 -5.29 7.07
N LEU A 213 5.56 -6.54 7.10
CA LEU A 213 5.04 -7.29 5.94
C LEU A 213 6.00 -7.24 4.75
N PRO A 214 7.22 -7.81 4.88
CA PRO A 214 8.22 -7.77 3.82
C PRO A 214 7.67 -8.36 2.52
N PHE A 215 8.11 -7.82 1.39
CA PHE A 215 7.68 -8.18 0.03
C PHE A 215 6.25 -7.79 -0.34
N LEU A 216 5.35 -7.44 0.60
CA LEU A 216 3.95 -7.14 0.26
C LEU A 216 3.85 -6.00 -0.77
N ALA A 217 4.50 -4.87 -0.50
CA ALA A 217 4.45 -3.73 -1.42
C ALA A 217 5.19 -4.00 -2.73
N THR A 218 6.32 -4.71 -2.66
CA THR A 218 7.13 -5.09 -3.83
C THR A 218 6.36 -6.02 -4.75
N ASP A 219 5.78 -7.10 -4.22
CA ASP A 219 4.99 -8.08 -4.97
C ASP A 219 3.74 -7.46 -5.58
N MET A 220 2.95 -6.72 -4.79
CA MET A 220 1.74 -6.07 -5.31
C MET A 220 2.05 -5.06 -6.42
N THR A 221 3.19 -4.36 -6.33
CA THR A 221 3.64 -3.46 -7.38
C THR A 221 4.13 -4.22 -8.61
N SER A 222 4.78 -5.36 -8.43
CA SER A 222 5.17 -6.26 -9.52
C SER A 222 3.96 -6.78 -10.27
N PHE A 223 2.97 -7.34 -9.55
CA PHE A 223 1.71 -7.82 -10.13
C PHE A 223 0.92 -6.69 -10.80
N TRP A 224 0.93 -5.49 -10.22
CA TRP A 224 0.36 -4.32 -10.87
C TRP A 224 1.03 -4.03 -12.21
N ASN A 225 2.36 -3.94 -12.26
CA ASN A 225 3.06 -3.60 -13.50
C ASN A 225 2.95 -4.70 -14.57
N SER A 226 2.94 -5.97 -14.18
CA SER A 226 2.89 -7.09 -15.13
C SER A 226 1.47 -7.39 -15.61
N ASP A 227 0.50 -7.46 -14.70
CA ASP A 227 -0.77 -8.10 -14.98
C ASP A 227 -1.90 -7.07 -15.17
N PHE A 228 -1.84 -5.91 -14.52
CA PHE A 228 -2.90 -4.89 -14.60
C PHE A 228 -3.26 -4.48 -16.04
N PRO A 229 -2.30 -4.30 -16.97
CA PRO A 229 -2.63 -4.02 -18.36
C PRO A 229 -3.40 -5.14 -19.05
N THR A 230 -3.15 -6.40 -18.66
CA THR A 230 -3.74 -7.59 -19.30
C THR A 230 -5.12 -7.97 -18.74
N MET A 231 -5.49 -7.41 -17.59
CA MET A 231 -6.76 -7.70 -16.90
C MET A 231 -7.97 -7.15 -17.67
N SER A 232 -9.14 -7.71 -17.40
CA SER A 232 -10.41 -7.08 -17.78
C SER A 232 -10.70 -5.87 -16.90
N GLY A 233 -11.64 -5.00 -17.31
CA GLY A 233 -12.06 -3.85 -16.50
C GLY A 233 -12.54 -4.23 -15.10
N THR A 234 -13.25 -5.36 -14.98
CA THR A 234 -13.73 -5.87 -13.68
C THR A 234 -12.56 -6.30 -12.79
N HIS A 235 -11.59 -7.04 -13.33
CA HIS A 235 -10.42 -7.47 -12.57
C HIS A 235 -9.54 -6.29 -12.15
N ARG A 236 -9.34 -5.30 -13.03
CA ARG A 236 -8.64 -4.06 -12.68
C ARG A 236 -9.32 -3.31 -11.55
N LEU A 237 -10.65 -3.14 -11.60
CA LEU A 237 -11.40 -2.43 -10.58
C LEU A 237 -11.36 -3.17 -9.23
N ASN A 238 -11.54 -4.49 -9.23
CA ASN A 238 -11.46 -5.31 -8.01
C ASN A 238 -10.07 -5.20 -7.37
N PHE A 239 -9.01 -5.33 -8.16
CA PHE A 239 -7.65 -5.28 -7.67
C PHE A 239 -7.26 -3.88 -7.20
N ALA A 240 -7.60 -2.83 -7.95
CA ALA A 240 -7.38 -1.44 -7.55
C ALA A 240 -8.10 -1.11 -6.24
N THR A 241 -9.36 -1.54 -6.10
CA THR A 241 -10.13 -1.34 -4.87
C THR A 241 -9.52 -2.09 -3.69
N PHE A 242 -9.03 -3.32 -3.91
CA PHE A 242 -8.36 -4.11 -2.87
C PHE A 242 -7.12 -3.39 -2.36
N LEU A 243 -6.25 -2.95 -3.27
CA LEU A 243 -5.04 -2.22 -2.94
C LEU A 243 -5.31 -0.87 -2.29
N ALA A 244 -6.33 -0.14 -2.75
CA ALA A 244 -6.73 1.13 -2.16
C ALA A 244 -7.23 0.96 -0.72
N LYS A 245 -8.12 -0.01 -0.47
CA LYS A 245 -8.59 -0.35 0.89
C LYS A 245 -7.44 -0.84 1.77
N LEU A 246 -6.50 -1.61 1.23
CA LEU A 246 -5.33 -2.05 1.98
C LEU A 246 -4.41 -0.87 2.32
N ALA A 247 -4.10 -0.02 1.35
CA ALA A 247 -3.29 1.18 1.53
C ALA A 247 -3.93 2.18 2.51
N SER A 248 -5.26 2.23 2.61
CA SER A 248 -5.95 3.09 3.57
C SER A 248 -5.63 2.73 5.02
N THR A 249 -5.26 1.47 5.29
CA THR A 249 -4.85 1.00 6.63
C THR A 249 -3.40 1.33 7.00
N ARG A 250 -2.62 1.90 6.06
CA ARG A 250 -1.20 2.27 6.21
C ARG A 250 -0.27 1.08 6.52
N VAL A 251 -0.70 -0.14 6.21
CA VAL A 251 0.17 -1.31 6.22
C VAL A 251 1.40 -1.10 5.32
N ALA A 252 2.51 -1.72 5.66
CA ALA A 252 3.78 -1.59 4.94
C ALA A 252 4.28 -0.14 4.79
N LYS A 253 4.04 0.73 5.81
CA LYS A 253 4.57 2.11 5.90
C LYS A 253 4.25 2.96 4.67
N ASP A 254 3.00 2.93 4.24
CA ASP A 254 2.50 3.67 3.06
C ASP A 254 3.14 3.27 1.71
N ARG A 255 4.05 2.29 1.65
CA ARG A 255 4.73 1.86 0.39
C ARG A 255 3.78 1.38 -0.69
N LEU A 256 2.60 0.86 -0.32
CA LEU A 256 1.54 0.51 -1.29
C LEU A 256 1.04 1.72 -2.10
N CYS A 257 1.11 2.94 -1.56
CA CYS A 257 0.69 4.15 -2.25
C CYS A 257 1.56 4.47 -3.48
N GLN A 258 2.73 3.83 -3.64
CA GLN A 258 3.51 3.93 -4.87
C GLN A 258 2.72 3.42 -6.10
N ILE A 259 1.77 2.50 -5.91
CA ILE A 259 0.89 2.01 -6.98
C ILE A 259 -0.05 3.13 -7.45
N ALA A 260 -0.53 3.99 -6.54
CA ALA A 260 -1.31 5.18 -6.91
C ALA A 260 -0.47 6.15 -7.76
N LEU A 261 0.82 6.34 -7.45
CA LEU A 261 1.71 7.16 -8.29
C LEU A 261 1.84 6.59 -9.71
N ILE A 262 1.97 5.27 -9.85
CA ILE A 262 2.01 4.61 -11.16
C ILE A 262 0.70 4.88 -11.91
N LEU A 263 -0.44 4.62 -11.28
CA LEU A 263 -1.76 4.80 -11.88
C LEU A 263 -2.00 6.26 -12.30
N PHE A 264 -1.78 7.20 -11.39
CA PHE A 264 -2.02 8.62 -11.62
C PHE A 264 -1.03 9.22 -12.62
N ARG A 265 0.21 8.74 -12.67
CA ARG A 265 1.14 9.12 -13.73
C ARG A 265 0.60 8.75 -15.10
N ASN A 266 0.22 7.48 -15.29
CA ASN A 266 -0.31 7.02 -16.57
C ASN A 266 -1.59 7.80 -16.92
N LEU A 267 -2.56 7.89 -16.00
CA LEU A 267 -3.86 8.50 -16.27
C LEU A 267 -3.81 10.02 -16.43
N PHE A 268 -3.12 10.73 -15.53
CA PHE A 268 -3.21 12.20 -15.45
C PHE A 268 -2.01 12.91 -16.07
N GLU A 269 -0.84 12.28 -16.12
CA GLU A 269 0.44 12.96 -16.45
C GLU A 269 1.07 12.50 -17.75
N GLU A 270 0.55 11.42 -18.33
CA GLU A 270 0.89 10.97 -19.68
C GLU A 270 -0.24 11.34 -20.64
N ARG A 271 0.09 11.48 -21.92
CA ARG A 271 -0.87 11.90 -22.93
C ARG A 271 -1.80 10.73 -23.27
N GLN A 272 -2.97 10.68 -22.63
CA GLN A 272 -4.00 9.69 -22.92
C GLN A 272 -5.16 10.31 -23.70
N GLY A 273 -5.61 9.61 -24.74
CA GLY A 273 -6.84 9.95 -25.43
C GLY A 273 -8.06 9.40 -24.67
N LEU A 274 -9.20 10.09 -24.80
CA LEU A 274 -10.49 9.61 -24.30
C LEU A 274 -11.09 8.43 -25.06
N ARG A 275 -10.46 7.96 -26.15
CA ARG A 275 -11.15 7.27 -27.26
C ARG A 275 -12.18 6.25 -26.74
N SER A 276 -13.42 6.55 -27.07
CA SER A 276 -14.54 5.62 -26.98
C SER A 276 -14.41 4.64 -28.14
N GLY A 277 -13.55 3.65 -27.98
CA GLY A 277 -13.53 2.49 -28.86
C GLY A 277 -14.56 1.47 -28.35
N GLU A 278 -15.35 0.89 -29.25
CA GLU A 278 -16.12 -0.34 -29.00
C GLU A 278 -15.20 -1.56 -28.77
N GLU A 279 -13.99 -1.35 -28.26
CA GLU A 279 -13.07 -2.43 -27.95
C GLU A 279 -13.49 -3.08 -26.64
N SER A 280 -13.71 -4.40 -26.69
CA SER A 280 -14.10 -5.17 -25.51
C SER A 280 -13.03 -5.04 -24.44
N ASP A 281 -13.43 -4.67 -23.22
CA ASP A 281 -12.53 -4.58 -22.09
C ASP A 281 -12.31 -5.93 -21.38
N ASP A 282 -12.16 -6.98 -22.20
CA ASP A 282 -11.86 -8.34 -21.77
C ASP A 282 -10.36 -8.50 -21.48
N GLU A 283 -9.99 -9.64 -20.87
CA GLU A 283 -8.59 -9.97 -20.65
C GLU A 283 -7.83 -10.12 -21.97
N ASP A 284 -6.69 -9.43 -22.08
CA ASP A 284 -5.80 -9.50 -23.24
C ASP A 284 -4.33 -9.63 -22.78
N PRO A 285 -3.73 -10.83 -22.87
CA PRO A 285 -2.34 -11.08 -22.49
C PRO A 285 -1.32 -10.25 -23.27
N LYS A 286 -1.70 -9.65 -24.41
CA LYS A 286 -0.81 -8.83 -25.24
C LYS A 286 -0.93 -7.34 -24.94
N ARG A 287 -1.88 -6.93 -24.10
CA ARG A 287 -2.11 -5.53 -23.77
C ARG A 287 -1.01 -5.02 -22.84
N SER A 288 -0.47 -3.87 -23.17
CA SER A 288 0.54 -3.14 -22.42
C SER A 288 -0.05 -1.87 -21.81
N MET A 289 0.63 -1.28 -20.81
CA MET A 289 0.13 -0.09 -20.09
C MET A 289 -0.17 1.08 -21.04
N HIS A 290 0.64 1.29 -22.08
CA HIS A 290 0.47 2.37 -23.05
C HIS A 290 -0.74 2.21 -23.99
N GLN A 291 -1.33 1.02 -24.02
CA GLN A 291 -2.56 0.75 -24.77
C GLN A 291 -3.81 1.01 -23.92
N LEU A 292 -3.65 1.27 -22.62
CA LEU A 292 -4.77 1.66 -21.76
C LEU A 292 -5.08 3.14 -21.95
N GLU A 293 -6.37 3.41 -22.09
CA GLU A 293 -6.94 4.74 -22.26
C GLU A 293 -7.67 5.20 -20.99
N VAL A 294 -8.16 6.44 -20.99
CA VAL A 294 -8.81 7.05 -19.82
C VAL A 294 -9.91 6.16 -19.24
N PHE A 295 -10.76 5.57 -20.09
CA PHE A 295 -11.87 4.73 -19.64
C PHE A 295 -11.42 3.45 -18.92
N HIS A 296 -10.24 2.93 -19.25
CA HIS A 296 -9.68 1.72 -18.62
C HIS A 296 -9.10 2.01 -17.23
N LEU A 297 -8.61 3.23 -17.01
CA LEU A 297 -7.83 3.63 -15.82
C LEU A 297 -8.63 4.44 -14.82
N LEU A 298 -9.56 5.28 -15.29
CA LEU A 298 -10.33 6.19 -14.44
C LEU A 298 -11.11 5.47 -13.33
N PRO A 299 -11.78 4.32 -13.56
CA PRO A 299 -12.47 3.60 -12.48
C PRO A 299 -11.52 3.17 -11.36
N ALA A 300 -10.32 2.72 -11.70
CA ALA A 300 -9.30 2.37 -10.72
C ALA A 300 -8.85 3.62 -9.94
N ALA A 301 -8.66 4.76 -10.61
CA ALA A 301 -8.24 6.00 -9.96
C ALA A 301 -9.30 6.52 -8.99
N VAL A 302 -10.58 6.46 -9.37
CA VAL A 302 -11.71 6.78 -8.49
C VAL A 302 -11.70 5.89 -7.25
N ALA A 303 -11.44 4.59 -7.38
CA ALA A 303 -11.35 3.69 -6.22
C ALA A 303 -10.23 4.09 -5.25
N TRP A 304 -9.06 4.50 -5.75
CA TRP A 304 -7.97 5.03 -4.93
C TRP A 304 -8.33 6.33 -4.22
N LEU A 305 -8.96 7.27 -4.92
CA LEU A 305 -9.41 8.54 -4.32
C LEU A 305 -10.47 8.31 -3.24
N ARG A 306 -11.44 7.42 -3.51
CA ARG A 306 -12.52 7.07 -2.58
C ARG A 306 -12.02 6.45 -1.28
N HIS A 307 -11.15 5.45 -1.36
CA HIS A 307 -10.75 4.66 -0.19
C HIS A 307 -9.48 5.18 0.48
N THR A 308 -8.57 5.78 -0.28
CA THR A 308 -7.23 6.18 0.17
C THR A 308 -7.01 7.69 0.12
N GLY A 309 -8.01 8.49 -0.27
CA GLY A 309 -7.89 9.95 -0.47
C GLY A 309 -7.24 10.69 0.70
N HIS A 310 -7.58 10.33 1.94
CA HIS A 310 -6.97 10.91 3.15
C HIS A 310 -5.46 10.63 3.26
N ASN A 311 -5.02 9.42 2.94
CA ASN A 311 -3.60 9.07 2.93
C ASN A 311 -2.87 9.77 1.78
N LEU A 312 -3.49 9.87 0.60
CA LEU A 312 -2.90 10.58 -0.55
C LEU A 312 -2.65 12.06 -0.26
N ILE A 313 -3.55 12.71 0.49
CA ILE A 313 -3.34 14.06 1.00
C ILE A 313 -2.18 14.09 1.99
N LEU A 314 -2.20 13.25 3.03
CA LEU A 314 -1.12 13.19 4.03
C LEU A 314 0.26 13.01 3.40
N LEU A 315 0.36 12.12 2.42
CA LEU A 315 1.59 11.86 1.68
C LEU A 315 2.02 13.07 0.84
N SER A 316 1.06 13.77 0.24
CA SER A 316 1.30 15.04 -0.47
C SER A 316 1.78 16.14 0.48
N GLU A 317 1.21 16.27 1.68
CA GLU A 317 1.58 17.29 2.67
C GLU A 317 3.03 17.12 3.17
N VAL A 318 3.48 15.88 3.33
CA VAL A 318 4.84 15.56 3.80
C VAL A 318 5.84 15.35 2.65
N TYR A 319 5.46 15.63 1.41
CA TYR A 319 6.29 15.43 0.21
C TYR A 319 6.86 14.00 0.12
N TRP A 320 6.02 13.00 0.41
CA TRP A 320 6.46 11.61 0.48
C TRP A 320 7.06 11.16 -0.84
N ASN A 321 8.23 10.53 -0.77
CA ASN A 321 8.95 10.06 -1.95
C ASN A 321 9.71 8.75 -1.65
N ASP A 322 9.26 7.96 -0.69
CA ASP A 322 9.96 6.73 -0.28
C ASP A 322 9.67 5.55 -1.24
N CYS A 323 9.99 5.74 -2.52
CA CYS A 323 9.86 4.75 -3.58
C CYS A 323 10.99 4.91 -4.62
N PRO A 324 11.27 3.89 -5.46
CA PRO A 324 12.27 3.97 -6.53
C PRO A 324 12.04 5.17 -7.47
N CYS A 325 13.11 5.77 -8.03
CA CYS A 325 12.98 6.97 -8.87
C CYS A 325 12.02 6.77 -10.05
N ILE A 326 12.05 5.58 -10.65
CA ILE A 326 11.26 5.20 -11.81
C ILE A 326 9.76 5.24 -11.52
N ILE A 327 9.36 5.06 -10.25
CA ILE A 327 7.99 5.19 -9.78
C ILE A 327 7.73 6.65 -9.37
N SER A 328 8.67 7.25 -8.63
CA SER A 328 8.47 8.60 -8.10
C SER A 328 8.33 9.68 -9.16
N LYS A 329 8.99 9.53 -10.32
CA LYS A 329 9.09 10.56 -11.34
C LYS A 329 7.71 10.88 -11.93
N GLY A 330 7.46 12.18 -12.11
CA GLY A 330 6.33 12.71 -12.87
C GLY A 330 6.26 12.17 -14.31
N GLY A 331 5.05 12.12 -14.85
CA GLY A 331 4.81 11.95 -16.28
C GLY A 331 5.23 13.20 -17.06
N GLU A 332 5.38 13.04 -18.37
CA GLU A 332 5.90 14.08 -19.27
C GLU A 332 5.09 15.38 -19.18
N MET A 333 3.77 15.29 -19.28
CA MET A 333 2.88 16.45 -19.25
C MET A 333 2.92 17.19 -17.91
N PHE A 334 3.09 16.45 -16.81
CA PHE A 334 3.22 17.06 -15.48
C PHE A 334 4.55 17.78 -15.35
N ILE A 335 5.67 17.13 -15.71
CA ILE A 335 7.01 17.71 -15.58
C ILE A 335 7.15 19.01 -16.40
N GLU A 336 6.52 19.07 -17.57
CA GLU A 336 6.53 20.27 -18.42
C GLU A 336 5.66 21.42 -17.87
N SER A 337 4.67 21.11 -17.02
CA SER A 337 3.77 22.11 -16.43
C SER A 337 4.47 22.96 -15.35
N GLU A 338 3.91 24.15 -15.08
CA GLU A 338 4.38 25.02 -13.98
C GLU A 338 4.33 24.31 -12.62
N LEU A 339 3.31 23.46 -12.40
CA LEU A 339 3.15 22.68 -11.17
C LEU A 339 4.26 21.63 -11.03
N GLY A 340 4.62 20.94 -12.11
CA GLY A 340 5.68 19.92 -12.09
C GLY A 340 7.08 20.49 -11.95
N GLN A 341 7.33 21.69 -12.48
CA GLN A 341 8.60 22.39 -12.26
C GLN A 341 8.88 22.68 -10.77
N ARG A 342 7.83 22.78 -9.94
CA ARG A 342 7.96 23.00 -8.48
C ARG A 342 8.31 21.72 -7.73
N SER A 343 7.75 20.58 -8.13
CA SER A 343 7.98 19.29 -7.47
C SER A 343 7.78 18.12 -8.43
N PRO A 344 8.85 17.67 -9.13
CA PRO A 344 8.74 16.70 -10.22
C PRO A 344 8.69 15.23 -9.77
N THR A 345 8.75 14.94 -8.46
CA THR A 345 8.87 13.57 -7.93
C THR A 345 8.04 13.35 -6.68
N GLY A 346 7.55 12.11 -6.50
CA GLY A 346 6.83 11.67 -5.30
C GLY A 346 5.42 12.27 -5.23
N PHE A 347 4.82 12.18 -4.04
CA PHE A 347 3.63 12.95 -3.70
C PHE A 347 4.02 14.38 -3.34
N SER A 348 3.23 15.34 -3.77
CA SER A 348 3.40 16.75 -3.40
C SER A 348 2.10 17.51 -3.58
N PRO A 349 1.93 18.68 -2.93
CA PRO A 349 0.73 19.48 -3.09
C PRO A 349 0.52 19.94 -4.54
N TRP A 350 1.63 20.23 -5.25
CA TRP A 350 1.62 20.65 -6.64
C TRP A 350 1.14 19.55 -7.58
N ARG A 351 1.61 18.32 -7.34
CA ARG A 351 1.20 17.15 -8.12
C ARG A 351 -0.26 16.79 -7.87
N TYR A 352 -0.73 16.92 -6.62
CA TYR A 352 -2.13 16.74 -6.28
C TYR A 352 -3.06 17.75 -6.98
N MET A 353 -2.69 19.05 -7.00
CA MET A 353 -3.42 20.06 -7.75
C MET A 353 -3.43 19.79 -9.26
N TYR A 354 -2.33 19.27 -9.80
CA TYR A 354 -2.27 18.88 -11.20
C TYR A 354 -3.25 17.74 -11.53
N TRP A 355 -3.36 16.72 -10.67
CA TRP A 355 -4.35 15.65 -10.83
C TRP A 355 -5.79 16.19 -10.78
N LEU A 356 -6.08 17.11 -9.87
CA LEU A 356 -7.38 17.77 -9.78
C LEU A 356 -7.70 18.56 -11.06
N GLN A 357 -6.73 19.31 -11.57
CA GLN A 357 -6.88 20.01 -12.84
C GLN A 357 -7.20 19.03 -13.97
N ARG A 358 -6.42 17.94 -14.09
CA ARG A 358 -6.62 16.98 -15.17
C ARG A 358 -7.95 16.23 -15.08
N LEU A 359 -8.48 15.99 -13.88
CA LEU A 359 -9.83 15.42 -13.72
C LEU A 359 -10.92 16.35 -14.25
N HIS A 360 -10.82 17.66 -14.02
CA HIS A 360 -11.75 18.60 -14.62
C HIS A 360 -11.64 18.63 -16.15
N GLU A 361 -10.41 18.56 -16.69
CA GLU A 361 -10.21 18.45 -18.14
C GLU A 361 -10.86 17.17 -18.69
N ILE A 362 -10.66 16.01 -18.05
CA ILE A 362 -11.31 14.73 -18.41
C ILE A 362 -12.84 14.83 -18.33
N GLN A 363 -13.39 15.51 -17.31
CA GLN A 363 -14.83 15.72 -17.17
C GLN A 363 -15.40 16.54 -18.35
N GLU A 364 -14.74 17.64 -18.72
CA GLU A 364 -15.14 18.47 -19.87
C GLU A 364 -15.04 17.69 -21.19
N GLU A 365 -13.91 17.00 -21.37
CA GLU A 365 -13.61 16.11 -22.48
C GLU A 365 -14.69 15.01 -22.65
N ALA A 366 -15.07 14.33 -21.56
CA ALA A 366 -16.12 13.31 -21.54
C ALA A 366 -17.50 13.89 -21.88
N LYS A 367 -17.80 15.08 -21.37
CA LYS A 367 -19.05 15.79 -21.66
C LYS A 367 -19.15 16.19 -23.14
N GLU A 368 -18.06 16.67 -23.73
CA GLU A 368 -17.98 16.98 -25.17
C GLU A 368 -18.14 15.73 -26.04
N ALA A 369 -17.59 14.60 -25.59
CA ALA A 369 -17.72 13.30 -26.24
C ALA A 369 -19.06 12.58 -25.97
N ASN A 370 -19.92 13.13 -25.08
CA ASN A 370 -21.16 12.51 -24.61
C ASN A 370 -20.95 11.14 -23.92
N GLU A 371 -19.81 10.97 -23.27
CA GLU A 371 -19.42 9.79 -22.48
C GLU A 371 -19.88 9.93 -21.02
N LYS A 372 -21.18 9.72 -20.79
CA LYS A 372 -21.83 9.97 -19.48
C LYS A 372 -21.16 9.25 -18.31
N LEU A 373 -20.76 7.99 -18.50
CA LEU A 373 -20.14 7.21 -17.43
C LEU A 373 -18.78 7.77 -17.02
N LEU A 374 -18.00 8.29 -17.97
CA LEU A 374 -16.72 8.93 -17.68
C LEU A 374 -16.90 10.29 -17.01
N GLU A 375 -17.92 11.05 -17.43
CA GLU A 375 -18.31 12.31 -16.77
C GLU A 375 -18.68 12.06 -15.30
N GLU A 376 -19.46 11.02 -15.02
CA GLU A 376 -19.83 10.60 -13.65
C GLU A 376 -18.60 10.21 -12.83
N TYR A 377 -17.73 9.34 -13.36
CA TYR A 377 -16.50 8.95 -12.66
C TYR A 377 -15.56 10.13 -12.38
N ALA A 378 -15.40 11.05 -13.33
CA ALA A 378 -14.58 12.25 -13.13
C ALA A 378 -15.18 13.16 -12.05
N THR A 379 -16.50 13.31 -12.05
CA THR A 379 -17.24 14.08 -11.03
C THR A 379 -17.05 13.49 -9.64
N ASP A 380 -17.25 12.17 -9.49
CA ASP A 380 -17.03 11.47 -8.22
C ASP A 380 -15.58 11.64 -7.72
N ALA A 381 -14.59 11.49 -8.61
CA ALA A 381 -13.18 11.69 -8.28
C ALA A 381 -12.89 13.11 -7.76
N ILE A 382 -13.43 14.13 -8.42
CA ILE A 382 -13.31 15.53 -7.99
C ILE A 382 -13.93 15.71 -6.61
N ASP A 383 -15.14 15.19 -6.39
CA ASP A 383 -15.83 15.29 -5.10
C ASP A 383 -15.05 14.61 -3.98
N TYR A 384 -14.47 13.42 -4.21
CA TYR A 384 -13.61 12.77 -3.22
C TYR A 384 -12.37 13.60 -2.88
N MET A 385 -11.73 14.22 -3.89
CA MET A 385 -10.57 15.08 -3.65
C MET A 385 -10.94 16.33 -2.85
N LEU A 386 -11.99 17.04 -3.25
CA LEU A 386 -12.41 18.30 -2.60
C LEU A 386 -12.92 18.07 -1.18
N ASN A 387 -13.79 17.08 -0.96
CA ASN A 387 -14.34 16.79 0.37
C ASN A 387 -13.24 16.46 1.39
N THR A 388 -12.19 15.75 0.96
CA THR A 388 -11.09 15.39 1.86
C THR A 388 -10.18 16.58 2.18
N LEU A 389 -10.08 17.59 1.29
CA LEU A 389 -9.30 18.81 1.53
C LEU A 389 -9.95 19.70 2.60
N VAL A 390 -11.27 19.90 2.53
CA VAL A 390 -12.04 20.75 3.47
C VAL A 390 -11.91 20.24 4.89
N GLN A 391 -12.01 18.92 5.09
CA GLN A 391 -11.96 18.33 6.42
C GLN A 391 -10.62 18.51 7.14
N ARG A 392 -9.54 18.88 6.44
CA ARG A 392 -8.17 18.77 6.95
C ARG A 392 -7.39 20.08 7.06
N ASN A 393 -7.90 21.21 6.56
CA ASN A 393 -7.12 22.45 6.44
C ASN A 393 -5.74 22.17 5.81
N SER A 394 -5.76 21.51 4.66
CA SER A 394 -4.60 20.83 4.08
C SER A 394 -3.47 21.80 3.70
N GLU A 395 -2.21 21.34 3.76
CA GLU A 395 -1.07 22.06 3.16
C GLU A 395 -1.27 22.29 1.65
N ILE A 396 -2.15 21.53 1.00
CA ILE A 396 -2.55 21.74 -0.39
C ILE A 396 -3.28 23.08 -0.56
N LEU A 397 -4.21 23.41 0.33
CA LEU A 397 -4.90 24.70 0.30
C LEU A 397 -3.95 25.85 0.62
N ARG A 398 -2.97 25.63 1.52
CA ARG A 398 -1.92 26.62 1.82
C ARG A 398 -0.98 26.82 0.63
N ALA A 399 -0.57 25.74 -0.03
CA ALA A 399 0.25 25.80 -1.24
C ALA A 399 -0.49 26.54 -2.37
N TYR A 400 -1.79 26.29 -2.53
CA TYR A 400 -2.63 27.02 -3.47
C TYR A 400 -2.74 28.50 -3.11
N ARG A 401 -3.04 28.84 -1.84
CA ARG A 401 -3.13 30.24 -1.36
C ARG A 401 -1.84 31.02 -1.58
N ASN A 402 -0.70 30.38 -1.32
CA ASN A 402 0.63 30.96 -1.51
C ASN A 402 1.14 30.84 -2.96
N GLY A 403 0.31 30.32 -3.88
CA GLY A 403 0.59 30.28 -5.30
C GLY A 403 0.66 31.67 -5.93
N GLY A 404 1.22 31.74 -7.14
CA GLY A 404 1.23 32.98 -7.91
C GLY A 404 -0.10 33.20 -8.64
N ASP A 405 -0.35 34.43 -9.11
CA ASP A 405 -1.60 34.83 -9.77
C ASP A 405 -2.01 33.90 -10.92
N ALA A 406 -1.04 33.34 -11.67
CA ALA A 406 -1.29 32.39 -12.75
C ALA A 406 -2.03 31.13 -12.26
N LEU A 407 -1.74 30.66 -11.05
CA LEU A 407 -2.40 29.52 -10.42
C LEU A 407 -3.84 29.86 -10.02
N HIS A 408 -4.07 31.07 -9.51
CA HIS A 408 -5.40 31.53 -9.11
C HIS A 408 -6.32 31.85 -10.30
N GLN A 409 -5.74 32.13 -11.47
CA GLN A 409 -6.48 32.35 -12.72
C GLN A 409 -6.84 31.04 -13.44
N ASN A 410 -6.30 29.90 -13.02
CA ASN A 410 -6.59 28.62 -13.64
C ASN A 410 -8.04 28.19 -13.37
N LYS A 411 -8.85 28.10 -14.43
CA LYS A 411 -10.29 27.79 -14.35
C LYS A 411 -10.59 26.50 -13.60
N HIS A 412 -9.73 25.48 -13.71
CA HIS A 412 -9.92 24.17 -13.11
C HIS A 412 -9.55 24.11 -11.63
N LEU A 413 -8.85 25.13 -11.11
CA LEU A 413 -8.46 25.20 -9.69
C LEU A 413 -9.28 26.24 -8.92
N LEU A 414 -10.18 26.97 -9.57
CA LEU A 414 -11.07 27.94 -8.91
C LEU A 414 -11.99 27.28 -7.86
N CYS A 415 -12.23 25.97 -7.94
CA CYS A 415 -12.95 25.23 -6.90
C CYS A 415 -12.24 25.35 -5.53
N LEU A 416 -10.92 25.45 -5.49
CA LEU A 416 -10.13 25.61 -4.27
C LEU A 416 -10.30 27.01 -3.64
N ASN A 417 -10.51 28.06 -4.45
CA ASN A 417 -10.83 29.40 -3.93
C ASN A 417 -12.14 29.39 -3.14
N ARG A 418 -13.17 28.70 -3.65
CA ARG A 418 -14.47 28.61 -2.97
C ARG A 418 -14.34 27.94 -1.59
N LEU A 419 -13.48 26.93 -1.48
CA LEU A 419 -13.19 26.26 -0.20
C LEU A 419 -12.50 27.21 0.79
N LEU A 420 -11.53 28.00 0.32
CA LEU A 420 -10.84 29.01 1.14
C LEU A 420 -11.78 30.12 1.63
N GLU A 421 -12.72 30.55 0.79
CA GLU A 421 -13.73 31.55 1.16
C GLU A 421 -14.71 31.02 2.21
N SER A 422 -15.14 29.76 2.10
CA SER A 422 -16.03 29.13 3.08
C SER A 422 -15.39 29.01 4.47
N GLU A 423 -14.08 28.71 4.54
CA GLU A 423 -13.35 28.69 5.81
C GLU A 423 -13.27 30.08 6.46
N ALA A 424 -13.18 31.15 5.66
CA ALA A 424 -13.09 32.52 6.18
C ALA A 424 -14.41 32.97 6.82
N THR A 425 -15.55 32.64 6.20
CA THR A 425 -16.89 32.99 6.71
C THR A 425 -17.25 32.22 7.99
N GLU A 426 -16.90 30.93 8.09
CA GLU A 426 -17.16 30.16 9.33
C GLU A 426 -16.37 30.68 10.52
N ASN A 427 -15.16 31.23 10.30
CA ASN A 427 -14.33 31.79 11.36
C ASN A 427 -14.75 33.20 11.83
N GLU A 428 -15.57 33.92 11.06
CA GLU A 428 -16.11 35.23 11.45
C GLU A 428 -17.35 35.09 12.33
N ASP A 429 -18.21 34.10 12.07
CA ASP A 429 -19.42 33.85 12.86
C ASP A 429 -19.10 33.43 14.32
N PHE A 430 -17.95 32.79 14.58
CA PHE A 430 -17.51 32.47 15.95
C PHE A 430 -16.89 33.63 16.72
N LYS A 431 -16.59 34.77 16.08
CA LYS A 431 -15.98 35.93 16.76
C LYS A 431 -17.01 36.88 17.35
N ASP A 432 -18.26 36.87 16.87
CA ASP A 432 -19.27 37.84 17.29
C ASP A 432 -19.98 37.45 18.60
N ASP A 433 -19.98 36.16 18.98
CA ASP A 433 -20.57 35.69 20.24
C ASP A 433 -19.75 35.97 21.51
N SER A 434 -18.58 36.61 21.38
CA SER A 434 -17.68 36.90 22.53
C SER A 434 -17.77 38.33 23.07
N LYS A 435 -18.63 39.20 22.52
CA LYS A 435 -18.68 40.62 22.91
C LYS A 435 -19.83 41.06 23.80
N ASP A 436 -20.84 40.22 24.05
CA ASP A 436 -21.96 40.57 24.92
C ASP A 436 -21.86 39.89 26.28
N GLY A 437 -20.93 40.39 27.12
CA GLY A 437 -20.69 39.81 28.45
C GLY A 437 -19.99 40.70 29.45
N VAL A 438 -20.07 42.03 29.34
CA VAL A 438 -19.72 42.94 30.43
C VAL A 438 -20.68 44.13 30.46
N LYS A 439 -21.74 44.00 31.28
CA LYS A 439 -22.41 45.14 31.93
C LYS A 439 -22.80 44.77 33.34
#